data_AF-A0A316KP74-F1
#
_entry.id   AF-A0A316KP74-F1
#
_cell.length_a   1.000
_cell.length_b   1.000
_cell.length_c   1.000
_cell.angle_alpha   90.00
_cell.angle_beta   90.00
_cell.angle_gamma   90.00
#
_symmetry.space_group_name_H-M   'P 1'
#
loop_
_entity.id
_entity.type
_entity.pdbx_description
1 polymer ?
#
loop_
_entity_poly.entity_id
_entity_poly.type
_entity_poly.pdbx_seq_one_letter_code
_entity_poly.pdbx_strand_id
1 'polypeptide(L)'
;MADMHMTGPARGERTSGNLATAANWLGAAMSLALIVGVAVWGYRLIVRDVSGVPVVRAIEGPMRVAPENPGGQIARHEGLAVNNIAGTGTSAPPPEQIVLAPRPLDITDEDLVVSDIT
;
A
#
# COMPACT_ATOMS: atom_id res chain seq x y z
N MET A 1 42.48 -23.28 50.85
CA MET A 1 41.28 -24.11 51.05
C MET A 1 40.15 -23.36 50.37
N ALA A 2 39.63 -23.86 49.26
CA ALA A 2 38.59 -23.16 48.48
C ALA A 2 37.23 -23.78 48.81
N ASP A 3 36.35 -22.98 49.39
CA ASP A 3 34.98 -23.37 49.68
C ASP A 3 34.15 -23.30 48.39
N MET A 4 33.73 -24.47 47.88
CA MET A 4 32.74 -24.55 46.82
C MET A 4 31.36 -24.28 47.41
N HIS A 5 30.85 -23.06 47.20
CA HIS A 5 29.42 -22.79 47.33
C HIS A 5 28.66 -23.48 46.19
N MET A 6 28.24 -24.73 46.43
CA MET A 6 27.23 -25.40 45.63
C MET A 6 25.89 -24.67 45.79
N THR A 7 25.55 -23.83 44.81
CA THR A 7 24.17 -23.36 44.63
C THR A 7 23.38 -24.50 44.00
N GLY A 8 22.68 -25.27 44.83
CA GLY A 8 21.72 -26.27 44.36
C GLY A 8 20.57 -25.58 43.61
N PRO A 9 20.01 -26.18 42.55
CA PRO A 9 18.89 -25.59 41.84
C PRO A 9 17.72 -25.39 42.80
N ALA A 10 17.23 -24.15 42.89
CA ALA A 10 16.01 -23.82 43.61
C ALA A 10 14.89 -24.72 43.07
N ARG A 11 14.49 -25.71 43.87
CA ARG A 11 13.40 -26.61 43.55
C ARG A 11 12.13 -25.77 43.57
N GLY A 12 11.66 -25.38 42.39
CA GLY A 12 10.44 -24.62 42.20
C GLY A 12 9.33 -25.21 43.05
N GLU A 13 8.68 -24.34 43.81
CA GLU A 13 7.52 -24.63 44.65
C GLU A 13 6.57 -25.57 43.91
N ARG A 14 6.17 -26.67 44.57
CA ARG A 14 5.14 -27.56 44.07
C ARG A 14 3.81 -26.80 44.06
N THR A 15 3.58 -26.00 43.02
CA THR A 15 2.24 -25.54 42.69
C THR A 15 1.40 -26.79 42.48
N SER A 16 0.26 -26.86 43.18
CA SER A 16 -0.65 -28.01 43.20
C SER A 16 -0.84 -28.55 41.78
N GLY A 17 -0.59 -29.85 41.55
CA GLY A 17 -0.53 -30.45 40.21
C GLY A 17 -1.73 -30.10 39.32
N ASN A 18 -2.90 -29.90 39.90
CA ASN A 18 -4.13 -29.55 39.19
C ASN A 18 -4.06 -28.18 38.49
N LEU A 19 -3.42 -27.17 39.10
CA LEU A 19 -3.30 -25.83 38.52
C LEU A 19 -2.31 -25.83 37.35
N ALA A 20 -1.19 -26.55 37.51
CA ALA A 20 -0.21 -26.73 36.44
C ALA A 20 -0.80 -27.51 35.25
N THR A 21 -1.55 -28.58 35.51
CA THR A 21 -2.23 -29.35 34.46
C THR A 21 -3.29 -28.51 33.74
N ALA A 22 -4.09 -27.72 34.47
CA ALA A 22 -5.08 -26.83 33.86
C ALA A 22 -4.44 -25.76 32.95
N ALA A 23 -3.34 -25.14 33.41
CA ALA A 23 -2.59 -24.16 32.63
C ALA A 23 -2.01 -24.76 31.33
N ASN A 24 -1.48 -25.99 31.40
CA ASN A 24 -0.97 -26.69 30.21
C ASN A 24 -2.07 -26.97 29.18
N TRP A 25 -3.25 -27.41 29.62
CA TRP A 25 -4.39 -27.66 28.73
C TRP A 25 -4.92 -26.37 28.09
N LEU A 26 -5.02 -25.29 28.86
CA LEU A 26 -5.36 -23.96 28.34
C LEU A 26 -4.36 -23.48 27.28
N GLY A 27 -3.07 -23.63 27.54
CA GLY A 27 -2.01 -23.31 26.58
C GLY A 27 -2.10 -24.14 25.30
N ALA A 28 -2.35 -25.45 25.42
CA ALA A 28 -2.51 -26.34 24.29
C ALA A 28 -3.73 -25.95 23.42
N ALA A 29 -4.88 -25.68 24.05
CA ALA A 29 -6.08 -25.23 23.35
C ALA A 29 -5.85 -23.89 22.62
N MET A 30 -5.18 -22.95 23.28
CA MET A 30 -4.86 -21.64 22.71
C MET A 30 -3.91 -21.75 21.52
N SER A 31 -2.88 -22.61 21.61
CA SER A 31 -1.96 -22.88 20.51
C SER A 31 -2.69 -23.49 19.30
N LEU A 32 -3.57 -24.46 19.53
CA LEU A 32 -4.36 -25.07 18.46
C LEU A 32 -5.31 -24.07 17.81
N ALA A 33 -6.00 -23.25 18.61
CA ALA A 33 -6.88 -22.20 18.11
C ALA A 33 -6.13 -21.20 17.22
N LEU A 34 -4.89 -20.85 17.59
CA LEU A 34 -4.05 -19.92 16.83
C LEU A 34 -3.65 -20.52 15.48
N ILE A 35 -3.25 -21.80 15.44
CA ILE A 35 -2.92 -22.52 14.20
C ILE A 35 -4.14 -22.54 13.26
N VAL A 36 -5.32 -22.92 13.78
CA VAL A 36 -6.56 -22.96 13.00
C VAL A 36 -6.93 -21.57 12.49
N GLY A 37 -6.83 -20.55 13.34
CA GLY A 37 -7.13 -19.16 12.98
C GLY A 37 -6.25 -18.66 11.83
N VAL A 38 -4.93 -18.91 11.90
CA VAL A 38 -4.00 -18.53 10.84
C VAL A 38 -4.26 -19.31 9.55
N ALA A 39 -4.56 -20.61 9.64
CA ALA A 39 -4.89 -21.43 8.46
C ALA A 39 -6.15 -20.92 7.75
N VAL A 40 -7.22 -20.64 8.50
CA VAL A 40 -8.47 -20.09 7.94
C VAL A 40 -8.25 -18.69 7.37
N TRP A 41 -7.52 -17.84 8.08
CA TRP A 41 -7.19 -16.49 7.61
C TRP A 41 -6.37 -16.52 6.31
N GLY A 42 -5.32 -17.35 6.25
CA GLY A 42 -4.50 -17.52 5.05
C GLY A 42 -5.27 -18.09 3.87
N TYR A 43 -6.13 -19.09 4.11
CA TYR A 43 -7.04 -19.61 3.07
C TYR A 43 -7.96 -18.51 2.53
N ARG A 44 -8.59 -17.72 3.43
CA ARG A 44 -9.44 -16.60 3.02
C ARG A 44 -8.67 -15.54 2.26
N LEU A 45 -7.41 -15.25 2.60
CA LEU A 45 -6.59 -14.30 1.87
C LEU A 45 -6.39 -14.75 0.41
N ILE A 46 -6.02 -16.02 0.22
CA ILE A 46 -5.81 -16.62 -1.11
C ILE A 46 -7.11 -16.60 -1.93
N VAL A 47 -8.24 -16.96 -1.31
CA VAL A 47 -9.54 -17.01 -2.00
C VAL A 47 -10.15 -15.60 -2.19
N ARG A 48 -9.77 -14.61 -1.38
CA ARG A 48 -10.28 -13.24 -1.48
C ARG A 48 -9.60 -12.44 -2.58
N ASP A 49 -8.36 -12.75 -2.96
CA ASP A 49 -7.70 -12.08 -4.10
C ASP A 49 -8.36 -12.37 -5.46
N VAL A 50 -9.36 -13.26 -5.49
CA VAL A 50 -10.15 -13.57 -6.70
C VAL A 50 -11.46 -12.77 -6.76
N SER A 51 -11.81 -12.00 -5.72
CA SER A 51 -13.01 -11.15 -5.76
C SER A 51 -12.72 -9.83 -6.48
N GLY A 52 -12.65 -9.91 -7.81
CA GLY A 52 -12.91 -8.82 -8.75
C GLY A 52 -11.88 -7.69 -8.75
N VAL A 53 -11.21 -7.52 -9.89
CA VAL A 53 -10.60 -6.23 -10.24
C VAL A 53 -11.68 -5.16 -9.98
N PRO A 54 -11.42 -4.12 -9.16
CA PRO A 54 -12.38 -3.06 -8.94
C PRO A 54 -12.57 -2.31 -10.26
N VAL A 55 -13.56 -2.72 -11.04
CA VAL A 55 -13.93 -2.04 -12.27
C VAL A 55 -14.59 -0.74 -11.85
N VAL A 56 -13.81 0.34 -11.84
CA VAL A 56 -14.36 1.69 -11.79
C VAL A 56 -15.22 1.82 -13.04
N ARG A 57 -16.54 1.74 -12.89
CA ARG A 57 -17.45 1.97 -14.03
C ARG A 57 -17.16 3.37 -14.54
N ALA A 58 -16.94 3.51 -15.84
CA ALA A 58 -16.86 4.82 -16.47
C ALA A 58 -18.11 5.60 -16.06
N ILE A 59 -17.91 6.72 -15.38
CA ILE A 59 -19.02 7.63 -15.09
C ILE A 59 -19.51 8.11 -16.45
N GLU A 60 -20.79 7.90 -16.76
CA GLU A 60 -21.38 8.39 -17.99
C GLU A 60 -21.26 9.90 -18.04
N GLY A 61 -20.50 10.38 -19.02
CA GLY A 61 -20.30 11.80 -19.27
C GLY A 61 -18.86 12.14 -19.64
N PRO A 62 -18.65 13.29 -20.30
CA PRO A 62 -17.32 13.79 -20.61
C PRO A 62 -16.50 13.96 -19.31
N MET A 63 -15.39 13.22 -19.22
CA MET A 63 -14.47 13.26 -18.08
C MET A 63 -13.97 14.68 -17.77
N ARG A 64 -13.98 15.57 -18.79
CA ARG A 64 -13.88 17.02 -18.68
C ARG A 64 -14.67 17.67 -19.82
N VAL A 65 -15.42 18.73 -19.53
CA VAL A 65 -16.00 19.63 -20.54
C VAL A 65 -15.22 20.94 -20.49
N ALA A 66 -14.56 21.29 -21.59
CA ALA A 66 -13.95 22.61 -21.70
C ALA A 66 -15.07 23.66 -21.83
N PRO A 67 -14.99 24.80 -21.10
CA PRO A 67 -15.93 25.90 -21.28
C PRO A 67 -15.94 26.38 -22.74
N GLU A 68 -17.10 26.78 -23.27
CA GLU A 68 -17.22 27.27 -24.66
C GLU A 68 -16.35 28.51 -24.91
N ASN A 69 -16.07 29.27 -23.86
CA ASN A 69 -15.11 30.36 -23.86
C ASN A 69 -14.08 30.12 -22.76
N PRO A 70 -12.88 29.59 -23.07
CA PRO A 70 -11.79 29.50 -22.12
C PRO A 70 -11.30 30.91 -21.80
N GLY A 71 -11.92 31.52 -20.78
CA GLY A 71 -11.49 32.82 -20.27
C GLY A 71 -10.10 32.73 -19.66
N GLY A 72 -9.24 33.69 -20.00
CA GLY A 72 -7.92 33.82 -19.43
C GLY A 72 -7.24 35.11 -19.92
N GLN A 73 -6.54 35.78 -19.01
CA GLN A 73 -5.53 36.77 -19.38
C GLN A 73 -4.17 36.18 -19.01
N ILE A 74 -3.20 36.35 -19.91
CA ILE A 74 -1.79 35.98 -19.68
C ILE A 74 -1.34 36.56 -18.34
N ALA A 75 -0.82 35.71 -17.47
CA ALA A 75 -0.34 36.17 -16.18
C ALA A 75 0.90 37.05 -16.41
N ARG A 76 1.00 38.17 -15.69
CA ARG A 76 2.14 39.11 -15.81
C ARG A 76 3.51 38.46 -15.51
N HIS A 77 3.52 37.24 -14.98
CA HIS A 77 4.68 36.57 -14.41
C HIS A 77 4.98 35.22 -15.08
N GLU A 78 4.52 35.03 -16.32
CA GLU A 78 4.96 33.90 -17.13
C GLU A 78 6.49 33.90 -17.29
N GLY A 79 7.10 32.71 -17.22
CA GLY A 79 8.56 32.55 -17.34
C GLY A 79 9.36 32.71 -16.04
N LEU A 80 8.73 32.99 -14.89
CA LEU A 80 9.41 32.88 -13.58
C LEU A 80 9.44 31.41 -13.14
N ALA A 81 10.64 30.86 -12.88
CA ALA A 81 10.74 29.52 -12.31
C ALA A 81 10.26 29.53 -10.85
N VAL A 82 9.26 28.70 -10.54
CA VAL A 82 8.70 28.54 -9.19
C VAL A 82 9.56 27.68 -8.27
N ASN A 83 10.73 27.22 -8.72
CA ASN A 83 11.62 26.38 -7.94
C ASN A 83 12.93 27.14 -7.66
N ASN A 84 13.18 27.40 -6.38
CA ASN A 84 14.36 28.10 -5.92
C ASN A 84 15.48 27.08 -5.72
N ILE A 85 16.44 27.00 -6.65
CA ILE A 85 17.62 26.14 -6.48
C ILE A 85 18.50 26.78 -5.41
N ALA A 86 18.65 26.10 -4.28
CA ALA A 86 19.54 26.53 -3.20
C ALA A 86 21.00 26.50 -3.70
N GLY A 87 21.49 27.61 -4.25
CA GLY A 87 22.88 27.72 -4.67
C GLY A 87 23.27 28.93 -5.52
N THR A 88 22.35 29.55 -6.27
CA THR A 88 22.72 30.63 -7.21
C THR A 88 21.82 31.86 -7.19
N GLY A 89 20.67 31.81 -6.50
CA GLY A 89 19.80 32.97 -6.30
C GLY A 89 19.15 33.55 -7.56
N THR A 90 19.21 32.87 -8.70
CA THR A 90 18.55 33.31 -9.93
C THR A 90 17.76 32.16 -10.57
N SER A 91 16.59 32.49 -11.11
CA SER A 91 15.75 31.59 -11.89
C SER A 91 16.53 31.13 -13.13
N ALA A 92 16.42 29.85 -13.49
CA ALA A 92 16.89 29.41 -14.80
C ALA A 92 16.14 30.19 -15.90
N PRO A 93 16.81 30.60 -17.00
CA PRO A 93 16.15 31.23 -18.13
C PRO A 93 15.14 30.25 -18.76
N PRO A 94 14.04 30.75 -19.35
CA PRO A 94 13.12 29.92 -20.13
C PRO A 94 13.86 29.16 -21.23
N PRO A 95 13.41 27.96 -21.61
CA PRO A 95 14.04 27.21 -22.69
C PRO A 95 13.96 28.01 -24.00
N GLU A 96 15.07 28.05 -24.74
CA GLU A 96 15.17 28.76 -26.03
C GLU A 96 14.23 28.19 -27.10
N GLN A 97 13.81 26.94 -26.93
CA GLN A 97 12.92 26.25 -27.85
C GLN A 97 11.89 25.42 -27.08
N ILE A 98 10.62 25.60 -27.45
CA ILE A 98 9.52 24.79 -26.99
C ILE A 98 9.02 23.98 -28.18
N VAL A 99 9.27 22.68 -28.16
CA VAL A 99 8.71 21.75 -29.15
C VAL A 99 7.49 21.10 -28.52
N LEU A 100 6.35 21.24 -29.17
CA LEU A 100 5.15 20.53 -28.75
C LEU A 100 5.33 19.04 -29.03
N ALA A 101 4.78 18.21 -28.14
CA ALA A 101 4.70 16.78 -28.41
C ALA A 101 3.99 16.54 -29.75
N PRO A 102 4.41 15.49 -30.51
CA PRO A 102 3.66 15.05 -31.67
C PRO A 102 2.18 14.87 -31.33
N ARG A 103 1.31 15.08 -32.33
CA ARG A 103 -0.13 14.84 -32.13
C ARG A 103 -0.33 13.41 -31.58
N PRO A 104 -1.23 13.22 -30.60
CA PRO A 104 -1.57 11.90 -30.11
C PRO A 104 -1.93 10.99 -31.28
N LEU A 105 -1.52 9.72 -31.20
CA LEU A 105 -2.00 8.71 -32.12
C LEU A 105 -3.49 8.48 -31.84
N ASP A 106 -4.27 8.31 -32.91
CA ASP A 106 -5.66 7.90 -32.78
C ASP A 106 -5.71 6.50 -32.17
N ILE A 107 -6.72 6.27 -31.33
CA ILE A 107 -6.99 4.95 -30.73
C ILE A 107 -7.45 4.03 -31.87
N THR A 108 -6.78 2.89 -32.02
CA THR A 108 -7.15 1.87 -33.01
C THR A 108 -8.15 0.88 -32.41
N ASP A 109 -8.83 0.11 -33.26
CA ASP A 109 -9.80 -0.91 -32.80
C ASP A 109 -9.14 -1.98 -31.91
N GLU A 110 -7.83 -2.19 -32.03
CA GLU A 110 -7.07 -3.11 -31.16
C GLU A 110 -6.78 -2.58 -29.76
N ASP A 111 -6.89 -1.25 -29.54
CA ASP A 111 -6.71 -0.60 -28.24
C ASP A 111 -8.01 -0.56 -27.41
N LEU A 112 -9.13 -0.96 -28.01
CA LEU A 112 -10.41 -1.05 -27.32
C LEU A 112 -10.41 -2.25 -26.36
N VAL A 113 -10.86 -2.02 -25.13
CA VAL A 113 -10.96 -3.08 -24.11
C VAL A 113 -11.96 -4.13 -24.59
N VAL A 114 -11.49 -5.37 -24.77
CA VAL A 114 -12.37 -6.52 -25.06
C VAL A 114 -13.13 -6.88 -23.79
N SER A 115 -14.31 -6.29 -23.62
CA SER A 115 -15.21 -6.57 -22.52
C SER A 115 -16.14 -7.73 -22.86
N ASP A 116 -15.60 -8.95 -22.95
CA ASP A 116 -16.38 -10.18 -22.93
C ASP A 116 -15.60 -11.26 -22.17
N ILE A 117 -15.81 -11.28 -20.86
CA ILE A 117 -15.55 -12.46 -20.03
C ILE A 117 -16.91 -12.98 -19.56
N THR A 118 -17.41 -14.01 -20.25
CA THR A 118 -18.59 -14.79 -19.84
C THR A 118 -18.26 -15.66 -18.62
#